data_AF-A0A0E3BQ36-F1
#
_entry.id   AF-A0A0E3BQ36-F1
#
_cell.length_a   1.000
_cell.length_b   1.000
_cell.length_c   1.000
_cell.angle_alpha   90.00
_cell.angle_beta   90.00
_cell.angle_gamma   90.00
#
_symmetry.space_group_name_H-M   'P 1'
#
loop_
_entity.id
_entity.type
_entity.pdbx_description
1 polymer ?
#
loop_
_entity_poly.entity_id
_entity_poly.type
_entity_poly.pdbx_seq_one_letter_code
_entity_poly.pdbx_strand_id
1 'polypeptide(L)'
;MHAWSEVEHDLVYKPLQGMLSEEEYAILDELNGLVLSGEIALERLQRAGELRASTHGRVYANHYDLAASLLDLARTNLSVAEVNEASMGRVDVLYELLKAVGLNTPDQLGAYVEVLHSDFEKRPLSEQIIDQILAEDSSRYTTYDQIRISKAPISEFSSDVTRNSQAQAIGEFMGLWIDYEKRLRVIAEEIGLSGSGIRFPLISSRILEYLTVPKVVLASGERIRRFRNLLVHGFEVPDSETIRAASNELRMLLDSLASLK
;
A
#
# COMPACT_ATOMS: atom_id res chain seq x y z
N MET A 1 -21.67 -14.78 -19.48
CA MET A 1 -22.24 -16.12 -19.76
C MET A 1 -23.49 -16.48 -18.93
N HIS A 2 -23.52 -16.29 -17.60
CA HIS A 2 -24.60 -16.81 -16.73
C HIS A 2 -26.04 -16.43 -17.12
N ALA A 3 -26.32 -15.16 -17.44
CA ALA A 3 -27.68 -14.74 -17.78
C ALA A 3 -28.20 -15.34 -19.11
N TRP A 4 -27.32 -15.67 -20.05
CA TRP A 4 -27.70 -16.31 -21.31
C TRP A 4 -27.93 -17.81 -21.12
N SER A 5 -27.06 -18.49 -20.38
CA SER A 5 -27.23 -19.91 -20.05
C SER A 5 -28.50 -20.18 -19.23
N GLU A 6 -28.98 -19.22 -18.45
CA GLU A 6 -30.25 -19.32 -17.73
C GLU A 6 -31.46 -19.21 -18.66
N VAL A 7 -31.41 -18.29 -19.65
CA VAL A 7 -32.46 -18.13 -20.68
C VAL A 7 -32.53 -19.35 -21.61
N GLU A 8 -31.38 -19.86 -22.05
CA GLU A 8 -31.29 -21.10 -22.85
C GLU A 8 -31.86 -22.30 -22.07
N HIS A 9 -31.47 -22.43 -20.79
CA HIS A 9 -31.97 -23.48 -19.92
C HIS A 9 -33.50 -23.41 -19.75
N ASP A 10 -34.07 -22.24 -19.51
CA ASP A 10 -35.52 -22.11 -19.32
C ASP A 10 -36.32 -22.39 -20.60
N LEU A 11 -35.81 -21.99 -21.77
CA LEU A 11 -36.46 -22.27 -23.06
C LEU A 11 -36.40 -23.74 -23.44
N VAL A 12 -35.26 -24.40 -23.22
CA VAL A 12 -35.06 -25.82 -23.59
C VAL A 12 -35.72 -26.77 -22.60
N TYR A 13 -35.70 -26.45 -21.30
CA TYR A 13 -36.17 -27.36 -20.24
C TYR A 13 -37.59 -27.07 -19.72
N LYS A 14 -38.11 -25.85 -19.90
CA LYS A 14 -39.49 -25.46 -19.51
C LYS A 14 -40.21 -24.69 -20.63
N PRO A 15 -40.36 -25.28 -21.82
CA PRO A 15 -41.11 -24.65 -22.88
C PRO A 15 -42.55 -24.40 -22.43
N LEU A 16 -43.08 -23.22 -22.74
CA LEU A 16 -44.44 -22.80 -22.37
C LEU A 16 -45.50 -23.75 -22.97
N GLN A 17 -45.21 -24.39 -24.12
CA GLN A 17 -46.04 -25.44 -24.71
C GLN A 17 -45.26 -26.26 -25.76
N GLY A 18 -45.28 -27.60 -25.66
CA GLY A 18 -44.66 -28.49 -26.66
C GLY A 18 -43.12 -28.55 -26.60
N MET A 19 -42.49 -29.13 -27.62
CA MET A 19 -41.03 -29.09 -27.81
C MET A 19 -40.69 -27.91 -28.75
N LEU A 20 -39.53 -27.28 -28.56
CA LEU A 20 -39.00 -26.30 -29.50
C LEU A 20 -38.89 -26.91 -30.91
N SER A 21 -39.22 -26.12 -31.92
CA SER A 21 -39.01 -26.45 -33.33
C SER A 21 -37.54 -26.37 -33.73
N GLU A 22 -37.17 -27.00 -34.85
CA GLU A 22 -35.81 -26.91 -35.40
C GLU A 22 -35.40 -25.47 -35.70
N GLU A 23 -36.34 -24.63 -36.12
CA GLU A 23 -36.09 -23.22 -36.40
C GLU A 23 -35.83 -22.43 -35.11
N GLU A 24 -36.54 -22.72 -34.02
CA GLU A 24 -36.27 -22.13 -32.72
C GLU A 24 -34.92 -22.56 -32.15
N TYR A 25 -34.51 -23.83 -32.34
CA TYR A 25 -33.16 -24.27 -31.99
C TYR A 25 -32.08 -23.55 -32.82
N ALA A 26 -32.30 -23.39 -34.13
CA ALA A 26 -31.37 -22.67 -34.99
C ALA A 26 -31.23 -21.19 -34.59
N ILE A 27 -32.32 -20.54 -34.17
CA ILE A 27 -32.31 -19.16 -33.64
C ILE A 27 -31.55 -19.11 -32.30
N LEU A 28 -31.72 -20.10 -31.42
CA LEU A 28 -30.96 -20.17 -30.17
C LEU A 28 -29.46 -20.32 -30.42
N ASP A 29 -29.07 -21.16 -31.37
CA ASP A 29 -27.66 -21.31 -31.78
C ASP A 29 -27.09 -20.02 -32.36
N GLU A 30 -27.86 -19.29 -33.19
CA GLU A 30 -27.46 -18.00 -33.75
C GLU A 30 -27.26 -16.95 -32.64
N LEU A 31 -28.20 -16.86 -31.69
CA LEU A 31 -28.11 -15.95 -30.55
C LEU A 31 -26.91 -16.29 -29.65
N ASN A 32 -26.63 -17.57 -29.41
CA ASN A 32 -25.45 -18.00 -28.66
C ASN A 32 -24.15 -17.55 -29.36
N GLY A 33 -24.09 -17.68 -30.69
CA GLY A 33 -22.96 -17.19 -31.49
C GLY A 33 -22.75 -15.68 -31.40
N LEU A 34 -23.83 -14.90 -31.37
CA LEU A 34 -23.78 -13.44 -31.19
C LEU A 34 -23.31 -13.05 -29.78
N VAL A 35 -23.79 -13.74 -28.73
CA VAL A 35 -23.36 -13.51 -27.35
C VAL A 35 -21.86 -13.79 -27.20
N LEU A 36 -21.39 -14.93 -27.72
CA LEU A 36 -19.96 -15.28 -27.67
C LEU A 36 -19.11 -14.26 -28.43
N SER A 37 -19.57 -13.82 -29.59
CA SER A 37 -18.88 -12.77 -30.37
C SER A 37 -18.81 -11.44 -29.61
N GLY A 38 -19.87 -11.09 -28.87
CA GLY A 38 -19.91 -9.92 -28.00
C GLY A 38 -18.90 -10.01 -26.85
N GLU A 39 -18.79 -11.17 -26.19
CA GLU A 39 -17.82 -11.41 -25.11
C GLU A 39 -16.38 -11.27 -25.60
N ILE A 40 -16.04 -11.89 -26.74
CA ILE A 40 -14.72 -11.76 -27.36
C ILE A 40 -14.42 -10.30 -27.72
N ALA A 41 -15.41 -9.56 -28.23
CA ALA A 41 -15.24 -8.14 -28.56
C ALA A 41 -14.99 -7.29 -27.30
N LEU A 42 -15.70 -7.57 -26.19
CA LEU A 42 -15.50 -6.89 -24.90
C LEU A 42 -14.11 -7.19 -24.31
N GLU A 43 -13.66 -8.45 -24.31
CA GLU A 43 -12.31 -8.81 -23.87
C GLU A 43 -11.23 -8.10 -24.70
N ARG A 44 -11.41 -8.02 -26.03
CA ARG A 44 -10.48 -7.31 -26.90
C ARG A 44 -10.49 -5.81 -26.64
N LEU A 45 -11.65 -5.22 -26.38
CA LEU A 45 -11.76 -3.79 -26.03
C LEU A 45 -11.08 -3.51 -24.68
N GLN A 46 -11.29 -4.37 -23.69
CA GLN A 46 -10.60 -4.29 -22.40
C GLN A 46 -9.09 -4.35 -22.60
N ARG A 47 -8.57 -5.36 -23.32
CA ARG A 47 -7.14 -5.51 -23.60
C ARG A 47 -6.56 -4.31 -24.35
N ALA A 48 -7.29 -3.76 -25.32
CA ALA A 48 -6.86 -2.55 -26.03
C ALA A 48 -6.84 -1.32 -25.10
N GLY A 49 -7.78 -1.24 -24.16
CA GLY A 49 -7.82 -0.25 -23.09
C GLY A 49 -6.61 -0.36 -22.16
N GLU A 50 -6.29 -1.57 -21.69
CA GLU A 50 -5.13 -1.90 -20.87
C GLU A 50 -3.82 -1.56 -21.60
N LEU A 51 -3.70 -1.90 -22.89
CA LEU A 51 -2.51 -1.62 -23.69
C LEU A 51 -2.31 -0.11 -23.91
N ARG A 52 -3.40 0.63 -24.12
CA ARG A 52 -3.36 2.10 -24.18
C ARG A 52 -2.98 2.70 -22.83
N ALA A 53 -3.49 2.12 -21.75
CA ALA A 53 -3.20 2.48 -20.37
C ALA A 53 -1.76 2.18 -19.94
N SER A 54 -1.09 1.18 -20.52
CA SER A 54 0.28 0.79 -20.20
C SER A 54 1.36 1.55 -20.99
N THR A 55 0.96 2.51 -21.84
CA THR A 55 1.89 3.41 -22.53
C THR A 55 2.65 4.24 -21.50
N HIS A 56 3.99 4.12 -21.49
CA HIS A 56 4.90 4.68 -20.48
C HIS A 56 4.64 6.18 -20.21
N GLY A 57 4.71 6.57 -18.93
CA GLY A 57 4.45 7.95 -18.49
C GLY A 57 2.99 8.31 -18.19
N ARG A 58 2.05 7.34 -18.21
CA ARG A 58 0.68 7.58 -17.74
C ARG A 58 0.68 7.91 -16.23
N VAL A 59 -0.10 8.92 -15.87
CA VAL A 59 -0.42 9.27 -14.49
C VAL A 59 -1.68 8.51 -14.04
N TYR A 60 -1.67 7.97 -12.83
CA TYR A 60 -2.87 7.38 -12.21
C TYR A 60 -3.99 8.41 -12.11
N ALA A 61 -5.17 8.07 -12.62
CA ALA A 61 -6.31 9.00 -12.64
C ALA A 61 -7.02 9.09 -11.28
N ASN A 62 -7.06 7.98 -10.55
CA ASN A 62 -7.72 7.84 -9.25
C ASN A 62 -7.16 6.61 -8.50
N HIS A 63 -7.64 6.37 -7.28
CA HIS A 63 -7.20 5.25 -6.45
C HIS A 63 -7.61 3.88 -6.99
N TYR A 64 -8.67 3.77 -7.81
CA TYR A 64 -9.04 2.50 -8.45
C TYR A 64 -8.05 2.12 -9.56
N ASP A 65 -7.62 3.11 -10.34
CA ASP A 65 -6.59 2.94 -11.37
C ASP A 65 -5.24 2.51 -10.75
N LEU A 66 -4.89 3.12 -9.61
CA LEU A 66 -3.74 2.69 -8.82
C LEU A 66 -3.91 1.26 -8.27
N ALA A 67 -5.08 0.91 -7.73
CA ALA A 67 -5.33 -0.43 -7.20
C ALA A 67 -5.19 -1.52 -8.28
N ALA A 68 -5.73 -1.28 -9.48
CA ALA A 68 -5.58 -2.20 -10.60
C ALA A 68 -4.10 -2.37 -10.99
N SER A 69 -3.35 -1.27 -11.11
CA SER A 69 -1.93 -1.34 -11.44
C SER A 69 -1.10 -2.02 -10.36
N LEU A 70 -1.44 -1.83 -9.07
CA LEU A 70 -0.79 -2.52 -7.97
C LEU A 70 -1.04 -4.02 -8.02
N LEU A 71 -2.25 -4.44 -8.37
CA LEU A 71 -2.58 -5.85 -8.54
C LEU A 71 -1.76 -6.49 -9.66
N ASP A 72 -1.62 -5.82 -10.80
CA ASP A 72 -0.82 -6.29 -11.94
C ASP A 72 0.67 -6.36 -11.62
N LEU A 73 1.20 -5.32 -10.97
CA LEU A 73 2.60 -5.29 -10.53
C LEU A 73 2.87 -6.37 -9.46
N ALA A 74 1.93 -6.58 -8.53
CA ALA A 74 2.04 -7.63 -7.52
C ALA A 74 1.99 -9.03 -8.16
N ARG A 75 1.10 -9.29 -9.12
CA ARG A 75 1.04 -10.56 -9.87
C ARG A 75 2.31 -10.86 -10.65
N THR A 76 3.00 -9.82 -11.11
CA THR A 76 4.25 -9.97 -11.87
C THR A 76 5.44 -10.29 -10.97
N ASN A 77 5.46 -9.74 -9.74
CA ASN A 77 6.59 -9.83 -8.81
C ASN A 77 6.39 -10.86 -7.68
N LEU A 78 5.16 -11.28 -7.40
CA LEU A 78 4.78 -12.16 -6.29
C LEU A 78 3.95 -13.35 -6.81
N SER A 79 3.97 -14.47 -6.08
CA SER A 79 3.19 -15.64 -6.48
C SER A 79 1.68 -15.38 -6.35
N VAL A 80 0.91 -15.76 -7.38
CA VAL A 80 -0.53 -15.48 -7.56
C VAL A 80 -1.41 -15.86 -6.35
N ALA A 81 -0.95 -16.74 -5.46
CA ALA A 81 -1.71 -17.27 -4.35
C ALA A 81 -1.85 -16.32 -3.13
N GLU A 82 -1.05 -15.25 -3.04
CA GLU A 82 -0.94 -14.43 -1.80
C GLU A 82 -1.59 -13.04 -1.88
N VAL A 83 -2.06 -12.62 -3.06
CA VAL A 83 -2.58 -11.26 -3.29
C VAL A 83 -4.10 -11.28 -3.40
N ASN A 84 -4.78 -10.91 -2.33
CA ASN A 84 -6.23 -10.70 -2.32
C ASN A 84 -6.56 -9.21 -2.12
N GLU A 85 -7.84 -8.84 -2.22
CA GLU A 85 -8.29 -7.43 -2.09
C GLU A 85 -8.01 -6.86 -0.69
N ALA A 86 -8.01 -7.70 0.35
CA ALA A 86 -7.63 -7.31 1.71
C ALA A 86 -6.12 -7.05 1.86
N SER A 87 -5.28 -7.70 1.05
CA SER A 87 -3.83 -7.45 0.97
C SER A 87 -3.51 -6.05 0.42
N MET A 88 -4.47 -5.34 -0.19
CA MET A 88 -4.23 -4.05 -0.86
C MET A 88 -4.18 -2.87 0.14
N GLY A 89 -5.03 -2.87 1.16
CA GLY A 89 -5.10 -1.82 2.19
C GLY A 89 -5.69 -0.48 1.68
N ARG A 90 -5.31 0.63 2.33
CA ARG A 90 -5.80 1.99 2.02
C ARG A 90 -5.13 2.61 0.80
N VAL A 91 -5.52 2.13 -0.38
CA VAL A 91 -5.02 2.64 -1.67
C VAL A 91 -5.40 4.10 -1.91
N ASP A 92 -6.50 4.57 -1.30
CA ASP A 92 -6.92 5.98 -1.35
C ASP A 92 -5.88 6.93 -0.73
N VAL A 93 -5.28 6.57 0.41
CA VAL A 93 -4.23 7.36 1.06
C VAL A 93 -2.94 7.29 0.26
N LEU A 94 -2.56 6.09 -0.19
CA LEU A 94 -1.38 5.91 -1.03
C LEU A 94 -1.48 6.78 -2.30
N TYR A 95 -2.63 6.80 -2.97
CA TYR A 95 -2.84 7.59 -4.17
C TYR A 95 -2.61 9.09 -3.94
N GLU A 96 -3.19 9.66 -2.89
CA GLU A 96 -2.97 11.08 -2.56
C GLU A 96 -1.51 11.35 -2.20
N LEU A 97 -0.84 10.42 -1.49
CA LEU A 97 0.57 10.56 -1.17
C LEU A 97 1.41 10.59 -2.45
N LEU A 98 1.25 9.61 -3.34
CA LEU A 98 1.97 9.52 -4.61
C LEU A 98 1.77 10.79 -5.45
N LYS A 99 0.54 11.30 -5.49
CA LYS A 99 0.21 12.55 -6.18
C LYS A 99 0.91 13.76 -5.55
N ALA A 100 0.95 13.85 -4.22
CA ALA A 100 1.58 14.95 -3.50
C ALA A 100 3.11 14.95 -3.61
N VAL A 101 3.74 13.77 -3.73
CA VAL A 101 5.20 13.64 -3.87
C VAL A 101 5.69 13.50 -5.32
N GLY A 102 4.78 13.51 -6.30
CA GLY A 102 5.13 13.42 -7.72
C GLY A 102 5.55 12.04 -8.21
N LEU A 103 5.10 10.98 -7.53
CA LEU A 103 5.40 9.56 -7.82
C LEU A 103 4.18 8.81 -8.41
N ASN A 104 3.32 9.49 -9.17
CA ASN A 104 2.01 8.96 -9.57
C ASN A 104 2.00 8.22 -10.93
N THR A 105 3.09 7.57 -11.30
CA THR A 105 3.19 6.79 -12.55
C THR A 105 3.56 5.32 -12.27
N PRO A 106 3.18 4.37 -13.16
CA PRO A 106 3.57 2.96 -13.03
C PRO A 106 5.07 2.72 -12.97
N ASP A 107 5.85 3.44 -13.78
CA ASP A 107 7.31 3.27 -13.83
C ASP A 107 7.96 3.67 -12.49
N GLN A 108 7.48 4.76 -11.87
CA GLN A 108 7.94 5.20 -10.55
C GLN A 108 7.51 4.23 -9.44
N LEU A 109 6.28 3.70 -9.54
CA LEU A 109 5.76 2.76 -8.55
C LEU A 109 6.47 1.41 -8.60
N GLY A 110 6.86 0.94 -9.79
CA GLY A 110 7.55 -0.34 -9.99
C GLY A 110 8.79 -0.50 -9.12
N ALA A 111 9.56 0.58 -8.93
CA ALA A 111 10.75 0.58 -8.08
C ALA A 111 10.47 0.26 -6.60
N TYR A 112 9.26 0.54 -6.11
CA TYR A 112 8.85 0.25 -4.74
C TYR A 112 8.17 -1.13 -4.60
N VAL A 113 7.67 -1.69 -5.70
CA VAL A 113 6.99 -3.01 -5.71
C VAL A 113 7.99 -4.17 -5.74
N GLU A 114 9.17 -4.01 -6.35
CA GLU A 114 10.20 -5.06 -6.41
C GLU A 114 10.71 -5.53 -5.03
N VAL A 115 10.48 -4.74 -3.98
CA VAL A 115 11.07 -4.92 -2.63
C VAL A 115 10.03 -5.38 -1.58
N LEU A 116 8.84 -5.77 -2.02
CA LEU A 116 7.73 -6.07 -1.12
C LEU A 116 7.87 -7.44 -0.43
N HIS A 117 7.44 -7.50 0.83
CA HIS A 117 7.46 -8.72 1.63
C HIS A 117 6.10 -9.42 1.51
N SER A 118 6.07 -10.75 1.50
CA SER A 118 4.86 -11.56 1.32
C SER A 118 3.92 -11.64 2.55
N ASP A 119 4.28 -11.07 3.70
CA ASP A 119 3.46 -11.08 4.93
C ASP A 119 2.34 -10.01 4.89
N PHE A 120 1.42 -10.14 3.93
CA PHE A 120 0.35 -9.18 3.66
C PHE A 120 -0.79 -9.20 4.69
N GLU A 121 -0.96 -10.30 5.44
CA GLU A 121 -1.97 -10.41 6.50
C GLU A 121 -1.73 -9.44 7.66
N LYS A 122 -0.45 -9.14 7.95
CA LYS A 122 -0.07 -8.13 8.97
C LYS A 122 0.13 -6.74 8.40
N ARG A 123 0.45 -6.64 7.12
CA ARG A 123 0.86 -5.37 6.50
C ARG A 123 0.45 -5.28 5.03
N PRO A 124 -0.65 -4.56 4.74
CA PRO A 124 -1.12 -4.38 3.38
C PRO A 124 -0.10 -3.72 2.46
N LEU A 125 -0.25 -3.96 1.16
CA LEU A 125 0.63 -3.48 0.10
C LEU A 125 0.78 -1.96 0.10
N SER A 126 -0.33 -1.25 0.23
CA SER A 126 -0.33 0.22 0.26
C SER A 126 0.51 0.77 1.41
N GLU A 127 0.44 0.15 2.59
CA GLU A 127 1.22 0.55 3.76
C GLU A 127 2.70 0.26 3.59
N GLN A 128 3.06 -0.88 2.97
CA GLN A 128 4.45 -1.23 2.67
C GLN A 128 5.09 -0.24 1.68
N ILE A 129 4.31 0.28 0.74
CA ILE A 129 4.78 1.27 -0.23
C ILE A 129 4.90 2.65 0.43
N ILE A 130 3.92 3.07 1.24
CA ILE A 130 3.94 4.33 2.03
C ILE A 130 5.20 4.41 2.89
N ASP A 131 5.37 3.48 3.83
CA ASP A 131 6.55 2.64 3.79
C ASP A 131 7.91 3.23 3.41
N GLN A 132 8.31 2.71 2.25
CA GLN A 132 9.53 2.98 1.54
C GLN A 132 9.58 4.42 1.04
N ILE A 133 8.44 4.99 0.62
CA ILE A 133 8.38 6.38 0.15
C ILE A 133 8.78 7.35 1.28
N LEU A 134 8.29 7.10 2.50
CA LEU A 134 8.60 7.92 3.67
C LEU A 134 10.03 7.69 4.17
N ALA A 135 10.52 6.45 4.10
CA ALA A 135 11.89 6.11 4.50
C ALA A 135 12.95 6.69 3.54
N GLU A 136 12.63 6.84 2.26
CA GLU A 136 13.51 7.43 1.26
C GLU A 136 13.77 8.92 1.56
N ASP A 137 12.68 9.66 1.81
CA ASP A 137 12.72 11.10 2.11
C ASP A 137 11.82 11.43 3.30
N SER A 138 12.48 11.68 4.43
CA SER A 138 11.86 12.01 5.70
C SER A 138 11.03 13.31 5.68
N SER A 139 11.22 14.20 4.70
CA SER A 139 10.38 15.41 4.58
C SER A 139 8.94 15.09 4.18
N ARG A 140 8.71 13.91 3.57
CA ARG A 140 7.39 13.46 3.10
C ARG A 140 6.43 13.10 4.25
N TYR A 141 6.94 12.92 5.48
CA TYR A 141 6.12 12.59 6.65
C TYR A 141 5.08 13.67 6.97
N THR A 142 5.42 14.95 6.84
CA THR A 142 4.47 16.05 7.09
C THR A 142 3.32 16.03 6.10
N THR A 143 3.62 15.79 4.81
CA THR A 143 2.62 15.66 3.75
C THR A 143 1.71 14.47 3.99
N TYR A 144 2.28 13.32 4.35
CA TYR A 144 1.51 12.11 4.65
C TYR A 144 0.55 12.29 5.85
N ASP A 145 1.01 12.92 6.93
CA ASP A 145 0.17 13.13 8.11
C ASP A 145 -1.05 14.00 7.80
N GLN A 146 -0.88 15.07 7.02
CA GLN A 146 -1.99 15.91 6.55
C GLN A 146 -3.00 15.13 5.72
N ILE A 147 -2.52 14.31 4.77
CA ILE A 147 -3.38 13.46 3.93
C ILE A 147 -4.17 12.49 4.80
N ARG A 148 -3.50 11.83 5.74
CA ARG A 148 -4.13 10.87 6.64
C ARG A 148 -5.21 11.50 7.51
N ILE A 149 -4.96 12.66 8.10
CA ILE A 149 -5.96 13.40 8.89
C ILE A 149 -7.15 13.78 8.02
N SER A 150 -6.91 14.25 6.80
CA SER A 150 -7.99 14.65 5.88
C SER A 150 -8.88 13.47 5.42
N LYS A 151 -8.30 12.27 5.34
CA LYS A 151 -8.99 11.03 4.91
C LYS A 151 -9.36 10.13 6.09
N ALA A 152 -9.18 10.57 7.33
CA ALA A 152 -9.64 9.83 8.49
C ALA A 152 -11.17 9.98 8.60
N PRO A 153 -11.91 8.91 8.92
CA PRO A 153 -13.32 9.06 9.23
C PRO A 153 -13.47 10.02 10.42
N ILE A 154 -14.32 11.05 10.25
CA ILE A 154 -14.62 12.03 11.29
C ILE A 154 -15.30 11.27 12.43
N SER A 155 -14.53 10.80 13.42
CA SER A 155 -15.10 10.21 14.62
C SER A 155 -15.72 11.34 15.44
N GLU A 156 -17.03 11.48 15.46
CA GLU A 156 -17.75 12.58 16.14
C GLU A 156 -17.56 12.63 17.68
N PHE A 157 -16.75 11.76 18.28
CA PHE A 157 -16.70 11.53 19.73
C PHE A 157 -15.45 12.02 20.48
N SER A 158 -14.44 12.58 19.81
CA SER A 158 -13.24 13.11 20.49
C SER A 158 -13.25 14.63 20.54
N SER A 159 -13.15 15.21 21.75
CA SER A 159 -13.04 16.66 21.93
C SER A 159 -11.85 17.26 21.16
N ASP A 160 -12.00 18.47 20.61
CA ASP A 160 -10.94 19.15 19.85
C ASP A 160 -9.63 19.31 20.63
N VAL A 161 -9.70 19.39 21.96
CA VAL A 161 -8.53 19.49 22.84
C VAL A 161 -7.72 18.19 22.85
N THR A 162 -8.39 17.03 22.94
CA THR A 162 -7.74 15.72 22.90
C THR A 162 -7.07 15.47 21.56
N ARG A 163 -7.76 15.83 20.46
CA ARG A 163 -7.21 15.73 19.09
C ARG A 163 -5.97 16.59 18.91
N ASN A 164 -5.99 17.83 19.39
CA ASN A 164 -4.86 18.74 19.27
C ASN A 164 -3.65 18.25 20.09
N SER A 165 -3.87 17.76 21.31
CA SER A 165 -2.80 17.18 22.15
C SER A 165 -2.18 15.94 21.49
N GLN A 166 -3.00 15.06 20.90
CA GLN A 166 -2.53 13.89 20.16
C GLN A 166 -1.75 14.29 18.91
N ALA A 167 -2.29 15.18 18.08
CA ALA A 167 -1.61 15.66 16.87
C ALA A 167 -0.24 16.29 17.19
N GLN A 168 -0.16 17.09 18.26
CA GLN A 168 1.10 17.66 18.72
C GLN A 168 2.09 16.57 19.17
N ALA A 169 1.64 15.58 19.95
CA ALA A 169 2.49 14.49 20.41
C ALA A 169 2.99 13.61 19.25
N ILE A 170 2.14 13.35 18.25
CA ILE A 170 2.53 12.64 17.02
C ILE A 170 3.59 13.44 16.26
N GLY A 171 3.38 14.74 16.06
CA GLY A 171 4.35 15.60 15.39
C GLY A 171 5.72 15.60 16.07
N GLU A 172 5.74 15.66 17.40
CA GLU A 172 6.97 15.54 18.20
C GLU A 172 7.66 14.18 18.00
N PHE A 173 6.92 13.08 18.10
CA PHE A 173 7.44 11.73 17.88
C PHE A 173 8.02 11.58 16.46
N MET A 174 7.29 12.04 15.45
CA MET A 174 7.71 11.93 14.05
C MET A 174 8.95 12.78 13.78
N GLY A 175 9.07 13.97 14.37
CA GLY A 175 10.28 14.78 14.30
C GLY A 175 11.51 14.04 14.84
N LEU A 176 11.37 13.41 16.01
CA LEU A 176 12.43 12.58 16.60
C LEU A 176 12.75 11.33 15.76
N TRP A 177 11.73 10.72 15.15
CA TRP A 177 11.90 9.56 14.27
C TRP A 177 12.70 9.91 13.02
N ILE A 178 12.40 11.06 12.41
CA ILE A 178 13.16 11.60 11.27
C ILE A 178 14.63 11.80 11.64
N ASP A 179 14.91 12.39 12.81
CA ASP A 179 16.28 12.59 13.28
C ASP A 179 17.00 11.26 13.53
N TYR A 180 16.28 10.27 14.04
CA TYR A 180 16.78 8.90 14.24
C TYR A 180 17.15 8.22 12.92
N GLU A 181 16.29 8.28 11.91
CA GLU A 181 16.58 7.73 10.58
C GLU A 181 17.77 8.42 9.91
N LYS A 182 17.83 9.76 9.97
CA LYS A 182 18.96 10.53 9.42
C LYS A 182 20.28 10.12 10.05
N ARG A 183 20.33 9.97 11.38
CA ARG A 183 21.55 9.53 12.08
C ARG A 183 21.96 8.12 11.68
N LEU A 184 21.02 7.19 11.61
CA LEU A 184 21.32 5.84 11.16
C LEU A 184 21.83 5.81 9.71
N ARG A 185 21.32 6.67 8.83
CA ARG A 185 21.82 6.80 7.46
C ARG A 185 23.28 7.26 7.42
N VAL A 186 23.63 8.28 8.20
CA VAL A 186 25.03 8.74 8.33
C VAL A 186 25.93 7.63 8.85
N ILE A 187 25.51 6.92 9.88
CA ILE A 187 26.28 5.80 10.45
C ILE A 187 26.45 4.67 9.43
N ALA A 188 25.42 4.37 8.63
CA ALA A 188 25.50 3.36 7.57
C ALA A 188 26.49 3.78 6.45
N GLU A 189 26.54 5.07 6.11
CA GLU A 189 27.54 5.61 5.17
C GLU A 189 28.97 5.49 5.74
N GLU A 190 29.18 5.81 7.02
CA GLU A 190 30.49 5.71 7.68
C GLU A 190 31.03 4.27 7.74
N ILE A 191 30.15 3.28 7.88
CA ILE A 191 30.50 1.85 7.94
C ILE A 191 30.65 1.26 6.52
N GLY A 192 30.41 2.05 5.47
CA GLY A 192 30.55 1.61 4.07
C GLY A 192 29.39 0.74 3.58
N LEU A 193 28.28 0.68 4.32
CA LEU A 193 27.08 -0.06 3.92
C LEU A 193 26.36 0.59 2.71
N SER A 194 26.63 1.87 2.44
CA SER A 194 26.05 2.62 1.31
C SER A 194 26.77 2.40 -0.03
N GLY A 195 27.97 1.79 -0.05
CA GLY A 195 28.80 1.63 -1.27
C GLY A 195 28.51 0.38 -2.10
N SER A 196 27.80 -0.60 -1.55
CA SER A 196 27.41 -1.83 -2.24
C SER A 196 26.02 -1.62 -2.82
N GLY A 197 25.85 -1.16 -4.07
CA GLY A 197 24.67 -1.28 -4.97
C GLY A 197 23.23 -1.34 -4.43
N ILE A 198 22.97 -1.01 -3.17
CA ILE A 198 21.73 -1.15 -2.44
C ILE A 198 21.03 0.18 -2.65
N ARG A 199 20.25 0.25 -3.74
CA ARG A 199 19.30 1.33 -4.02
C ARG A 199 18.07 1.21 -3.11
N PHE A 200 18.27 0.93 -1.83
CA PHE A 200 17.19 0.59 -0.93
C PHE A 200 17.35 1.37 0.37
N PRO A 201 16.27 1.98 0.91
CA PRO A 201 16.32 2.47 2.28
C PRO A 201 16.48 1.24 3.20
N LEU A 202 17.68 1.05 3.75
CA LEU A 202 17.92 0.04 4.77
C LEU A 202 16.96 0.30 5.93
N ILE A 203 16.12 -0.68 6.25
CA ILE A 203 15.23 -0.62 7.42
C ILE A 203 16.11 -0.34 8.65
N SER A 204 15.76 0.67 9.44
CA SER A 204 16.51 1.16 10.61
C SER A 204 16.98 0.02 11.54
N SER A 205 16.18 -1.05 11.65
CA SER A 205 16.49 -2.24 12.46
C SER A 205 17.69 -3.03 11.94
N ARG A 206 17.85 -3.16 10.62
CA ARG A 206 18.98 -3.88 10.03
C ARG A 206 20.28 -3.13 10.22
N ILE A 207 20.26 -1.79 10.14
CA ILE A 207 21.46 -0.97 10.41
C ILE A 207 21.95 -1.21 11.84
N LEU A 208 21.04 -1.26 12.81
CA LEU A 208 21.37 -1.56 14.19
C LEU A 208 21.96 -2.97 14.38
N GLU A 209 21.54 -3.98 13.60
CA GLU A 209 22.14 -5.33 13.64
C GLU A 209 23.59 -5.36 13.15
N TYR A 210 23.97 -4.46 12.22
CA TYR A 210 25.35 -4.29 11.77
C TYR A 210 26.19 -3.44 12.72
N LEU A 211 25.55 -2.71 13.63
CA LEU A 211 26.22 -1.95 14.67
C LEU A 211 26.45 -2.87 15.89
N THR A 212 27.65 -2.82 16.47
CA THR A 212 28.01 -3.58 17.68
C THR A 212 27.38 -2.93 18.93
N VAL A 213 26.06 -2.72 18.91
CA VAL A 213 25.31 -2.06 19.99
C VAL A 213 24.82 -3.04 21.05
N PRO A 214 24.63 -2.59 22.31
CA PRO A 214 24.02 -3.41 23.34
C PRO A 214 22.65 -3.95 22.91
N LYS A 215 22.32 -5.20 23.29
CA LYS A 215 21.02 -5.82 23.00
C LYS A 215 19.82 -4.98 23.47
N VAL A 216 20.01 -4.16 24.51
CA VAL A 216 18.98 -3.24 25.02
C VAL A 216 18.63 -2.16 23.99
N VAL A 217 19.64 -1.64 23.27
CA VAL A 217 19.46 -0.65 22.20
C VAL A 217 18.76 -1.27 20.99
N LEU A 218 19.13 -2.50 20.62
CA LEU A 218 18.43 -3.26 19.56
C LEU A 218 16.94 -3.44 19.89
N ALA A 219 16.65 -3.89 21.12
CA ALA A 219 15.28 -4.12 21.56
C ALA A 219 14.47 -2.83 21.62
N SER A 220 15.08 -1.71 22.03
CA SER A 220 14.44 -0.40 22.04
C SER A 220 14.16 0.11 20.62
N GLY A 221 15.12 -0.03 19.70
CA GLY A 221 14.94 0.34 18.29
C GLY A 221 13.78 -0.40 17.63
N GLU A 222 13.65 -1.71 17.91
CA GLU A 222 12.52 -2.51 17.40
C GLU A 222 11.18 -2.10 18.03
N ARG A 223 11.15 -1.76 19.33
CA ARG A 223 9.94 -1.23 19.99
C ARG A 223 9.50 0.10 19.38
N ILE A 224 10.41 1.07 19.22
CA ILE A 224 10.11 2.36 18.58
C ILE A 224 9.62 2.14 17.15
N ARG A 225 10.24 1.23 16.39
CA ARG A 225 9.79 0.93 15.02
C ARG A 225 8.36 0.38 15.00
N ARG A 226 8.02 -0.55 15.90
CA ARG A 226 6.64 -1.05 16.03
C ARG A 226 5.67 0.05 16.44
N PHE A 227 6.08 0.91 17.37
CA PHE A 227 5.27 2.05 17.77
C PHE A 227 5.06 3.04 16.62
N ARG A 228 6.08 3.31 15.81
CA ARG A 228 5.96 4.09 14.58
C ARG A 228 4.97 3.46 13.61
N ASN A 229 5.03 2.15 13.42
CA ASN A 229 4.07 1.45 12.55
C ASN A 229 2.64 1.57 13.09
N LEU A 230 2.45 1.39 14.40
CA LEU A 230 1.15 1.61 15.04
C LEU A 230 0.67 3.05 14.86
N LEU A 231 1.56 4.03 15.00
CA LEU A 231 1.19 5.43 14.81
C LEU A 231 0.82 5.73 13.38
N VAL A 232 1.56 5.24 12.40
CA VAL A 232 1.40 5.56 10.97
C VAL A 232 0.22 4.81 10.34
N HIS A 233 0.04 3.54 10.71
CA HIS A 233 -0.88 2.59 10.07
C HIS A 233 -2.00 2.07 10.98
N GLY A 234 -1.89 2.25 12.30
CA GLY A 234 -2.87 1.75 13.25
C GLY A 234 -4.23 2.41 13.08
N PHE A 235 -5.29 1.61 13.23
CA PHE A 235 -6.67 2.07 13.22
C PHE A 235 -7.02 2.92 14.46
N GLU A 236 -6.38 2.63 15.59
CA GLU A 236 -6.51 3.38 16.84
C GLU A 236 -5.22 4.16 17.12
N VAL A 237 -5.35 5.48 17.17
CA VAL A 237 -4.25 6.37 17.57
C VAL A 237 -4.11 6.29 19.09
N PRO A 238 -2.92 5.94 19.62
CA PRO A 238 -2.65 5.95 21.06
C PRO A 238 -2.93 7.33 21.69
N ASP A 239 -3.15 7.34 23.00
CA ASP A 239 -3.32 8.58 23.75
C ASP A 239 -2.02 9.40 23.81
N SER A 240 -2.15 10.71 24.08
CA SER A 240 -1.01 11.62 24.05
C SER A 240 0.07 11.27 25.09
N GLU A 241 -0.30 10.61 26.20
CA GLU A 241 0.66 10.19 27.23
C GLU A 241 1.54 9.04 26.73
N THR A 242 0.94 8.01 26.11
CA THR A 242 1.69 6.90 25.51
C THR A 242 2.63 7.39 24.40
N ILE A 243 2.17 8.34 23.57
CA ILE A 243 2.99 8.91 22.49
C ILE A 243 4.21 9.67 23.07
N ARG A 244 4.02 10.43 24.16
CA ARG A 244 5.12 11.14 24.83
C ARG A 244 6.10 10.17 25.49
N ALA A 245 5.62 9.08 26.09
CA ALA A 245 6.49 8.04 26.65
C ALA A 245 7.38 7.43 25.56
N ALA A 246 6.83 7.07 24.41
CA ALA A 246 7.60 6.57 23.27
C ALA A 246 8.56 7.62 22.70
N SER A 247 8.17 8.91 22.68
CA SER A 247 9.04 10.02 22.29
C SER A 247 10.25 10.15 23.22
N ASN A 248 10.06 9.97 24.52
CA ASN A 248 11.16 9.96 25.50
C ASN A 248 12.08 8.75 25.32
N GLU A 249 11.53 7.56 25.06
CA GLU A 249 12.34 6.38 24.74
C GLU A 249 13.19 6.62 23.48
N LEU A 250 12.61 7.23 22.45
CA LEU A 250 13.33 7.57 21.22
C LEU A 250 14.45 8.61 21.44
N ARG A 251 14.24 9.61 22.31
CA ARG A 251 15.32 10.54 22.72
C ARG A 251 16.47 9.82 23.39
N MET A 252 16.18 8.94 24.36
CA MET A 252 17.23 8.17 25.04
C MET A 252 18.01 7.29 24.06
N LEU A 253 17.33 6.74 23.05
CA LEU A 253 17.95 5.96 21.99
C LEU A 253 18.85 6.84 21.10
N LEU A 254 18.38 8.02 20.69
CA LEU A 254 19.17 9.01 19.95
C LEU A 254 20.45 9.42 20.70
N ASP A 255 20.34 9.68 22.00
CA ASP A 255 21.49 10.03 22.85
C ASP A 255 22.48 8.86 22.97
N SER A 256 21.96 7.64 23.12
CA SER A 256 22.78 6.43 23.14
C SER A 256 23.53 6.26 21.81
N LEU A 257 22.89 6.53 20.68
CA LEU A 257 23.55 6.48 19.36
C LEU A 257 24.61 7.57 19.19
N ALA A 258 24.38 8.77 19.74
CA ALA A 258 25.37 9.85 19.72
C ALA A 258 26.64 9.52 20.53
N SER A 259 26.50 8.67 21.56
CA SER A 259 27.61 8.23 22.42
C SER A 259 28.46 7.09 21.83
N LEU A 260 28.07 6.49 20.71
CA LEU A 260 28.76 5.37 20.06
C LEU A 260 29.90 5.79 19.11
N LYS A 261 30.34 7.05 19.17
CA LYS A 261 31.52 7.53 18.44
C LYS A 261 32.82 6.91 18.95
#